data_AF-A0AAN4YNK0-F1
#
_entry.id   AF-A0AAN4YNK0-F1
#
_cell.length_a   1.000
_cell.length_b   1.000
_cell.length_c   1.000
_cell.angle_alpha   90.00
_cell.angle_beta   90.00
_cell.angle_gamma   90.00
#
_symmetry.space_group_name_H-M   'P 1'
#
loop_
_entity.id
_entity.type
_entity.pdbx_description
1 polymer ?
#
loop_
_entity_poly.entity_id
_entity_poly.type
_entity_poly.pdbx_seq_one_letter_code
_entity_poly.pdbx_strand_id
1 'polypeptide(L)'
;MASTDTQLSLKPHHHVVKIEGAREDSENHGEDLISQLKSIPSDITALRIEEDAPSDKEWAILGSHFTDIQSLELESGFNEDLNDKELPLHWPLKRCQISSACGEVTRTPHIRQGRVSHLILLLTSGIRFEGPTSSELSKAHSQAIARGEEKADFITVKEGTPEERQIQITSIPELASKWMINKYEGKEHQLEEDNHPPPTINLRTLEILENDAIDTFCRMTLALPHLIENLTTLNLRSTHCLDFHFLHESMVQQFLPQLTGLETLKLSVGEVFTDESRLHTLYKWLPPNISTLRFRGPASLTKSTEWNNWVQAFAERDFLPNLKRLSFVLDLDYEPSDSSFGRKKNLKTIPEHTLHEARAACEPLYEAARNRGIVIERLYDEWSDECQILRQVDDRWLC
;
A
#
# COMPACT_ATOMS: atom_id res chain seq x y z
N MET A 1 -9.46 32.53 9.70
CA MET A 1 -9.69 32.37 8.25
C MET A 1 -10.33 31.01 8.08
N ALA A 2 -11.56 30.96 7.58
CA ALA A 2 -12.36 29.74 7.51
C ALA A 2 -11.78 28.80 6.44
N SER A 3 -11.48 27.56 6.82
CA SER A 3 -11.09 26.49 5.90
C SER A 3 -12.27 26.18 4.98
N THR A 4 -12.15 26.50 3.70
CA THR A 4 -13.01 25.93 2.66
C THR A 4 -12.45 24.56 2.30
N ASP A 5 -12.52 23.62 3.25
CA ASP A 5 -12.39 22.19 2.95
C ASP A 5 -13.70 21.77 2.30
N THR A 6 -13.78 21.92 0.99
CA THR A 6 -14.73 21.16 0.19
C THR A 6 -14.40 19.69 0.46
N GLN A 7 -15.20 19.02 1.29
CA GLN A 7 -15.09 17.58 1.49
C GLN A 7 -15.18 16.92 0.11
N LEU A 8 -14.03 16.51 -0.43
CA LEU A 8 -14.01 15.64 -1.60
C LEU A 8 -14.84 14.41 -1.22
N SER A 9 -15.81 14.08 -2.06
CA SER A 9 -16.47 12.77 -1.95
C SER A 9 -15.38 11.72 -1.98
N LEU A 10 -15.35 10.84 -0.98
CA LEU A 10 -14.45 9.67 -0.97
C LEU A 10 -14.74 8.75 -2.17
N LYS A 11 -15.93 8.87 -2.78
CA LYS A 11 -16.41 8.08 -3.91
C LYS A 11 -17.02 9.00 -4.97
N PRO A 12 -16.22 9.73 -5.77
CA PRO A 12 -16.76 10.46 -6.90
C PRO A 12 -17.26 9.46 -7.95
N HIS A 13 -18.19 9.87 -8.81
CA HIS A 13 -18.56 9.05 -9.97
C HIS A 13 -17.50 9.21 -11.04
N HIS A 14 -16.68 8.18 -11.26
CA HIS A 14 -15.63 8.22 -12.27
C HIS A 14 -16.14 7.86 -13.66
N HIS A 15 -15.71 8.63 -14.64
CA HIS A 15 -15.79 8.20 -16.04
C HIS A 15 -14.67 7.20 -16.32
N VAL A 16 -15.01 6.11 -16.99
CA VAL A 16 -14.08 5.02 -17.28
C VAL A 16 -13.54 5.17 -18.70
N VAL A 17 -12.22 5.03 -18.86
CA VAL A 17 -11.54 4.87 -20.15
C VAL A 17 -10.72 3.60 -20.13
N LYS A 18 -10.72 2.89 -21.26
CA LYS A 18 -9.91 1.68 -21.47
C LYS A 18 -8.71 2.01 -22.33
N ILE A 19 -7.56 1.45 -21.95
CA ILE A 19 -6.25 1.79 -22.49
C ILE A 19 -5.62 0.57 -23.16
N GLU A 20 -4.88 0.81 -24.24
CA GLU A 20 -4.17 -0.23 -25.01
C GLU A 20 -2.81 -0.57 -24.37
N GLY A 21 -2.17 0.40 -23.73
CA GLY A 21 -0.96 0.21 -22.92
C GLY A 21 0.35 0.39 -23.68
N ALA A 22 1.45 -0.10 -23.13
CA ALA A 22 2.81 0.20 -23.62
C ALA A 22 3.18 -0.39 -25.00
N ARG A 23 2.34 -1.27 -25.58
CA ARG A 23 2.62 -1.91 -26.89
C ARG A 23 2.23 -0.99 -28.05
N GLU A 24 3.02 0.04 -28.29
CA GLU A 24 2.83 1.02 -29.38
C GLU A 24 3.15 0.46 -30.79
N ASP A 25 3.21 -0.86 -30.97
CA ASP A 25 3.68 -1.50 -32.21
C ASP A 25 2.73 -1.29 -33.41
N SER A 26 1.56 -0.68 -33.19
CA SER A 26 0.56 -0.40 -34.22
C SER A 26 0.52 1.09 -34.61
N GLU A 27 0.42 1.38 -35.91
CA GLU A 27 0.26 2.77 -36.40
C GLU A 27 -1.00 3.45 -35.84
N ASN A 28 -2.01 2.65 -35.45
CA ASN A 28 -3.30 3.10 -34.95
C ASN A 28 -3.39 3.17 -33.42
N HIS A 29 -2.28 3.01 -32.70
CA HIS A 29 -2.25 3.03 -31.22
C HIS A 29 -2.94 4.28 -30.67
N GLY A 30 -3.96 4.11 -29.82
CA GLY A 30 -4.71 5.20 -29.20
C GLY A 30 -5.86 5.78 -30.05
N GLU A 31 -6.12 5.25 -31.25
CA GLU A 31 -7.34 5.60 -32.01
C GLU A 31 -8.61 5.18 -31.27
N ASP A 32 -8.59 4.04 -30.60
CA ASP A 32 -9.72 3.55 -29.79
C ASP A 32 -9.95 4.45 -28.57
N LEU A 33 -8.87 4.91 -27.92
CA LEU A 33 -8.95 5.91 -26.86
C LEU A 33 -9.59 7.21 -27.37
N ILE A 34 -9.11 7.75 -28.51
CA ILE A 34 -9.69 8.97 -29.10
C ILE A 34 -11.19 8.77 -29.41
N SER A 35 -11.58 7.59 -29.87
CA SER A 35 -12.98 7.25 -30.14
C SER A 35 -13.83 7.29 -28.86
N GLN A 36 -13.34 6.70 -27.76
CA GLN A 36 -14.00 6.76 -26.45
C GLN A 36 -14.19 8.21 -25.97
N LEU A 37 -13.14 9.03 -26.06
CA LEU A 37 -13.12 10.40 -25.56
C LEU A 37 -14.12 11.34 -26.25
N LYS A 38 -14.54 11.06 -27.50
CA LYS A 38 -15.60 11.84 -28.18
C LYS A 38 -16.92 11.88 -27.41
N SER A 39 -17.17 10.87 -26.58
CA SER A 39 -18.40 10.74 -25.79
C SER A 39 -18.27 11.24 -24.35
N ILE A 40 -17.05 11.58 -23.91
CA ILE A 40 -16.75 11.96 -22.53
C ILE A 40 -16.45 13.46 -22.49
N PRO A 41 -17.19 14.26 -21.70
CA PRO A 41 -16.90 15.69 -21.55
C PRO A 41 -15.47 15.96 -21.06
N SER A 42 -14.86 17.05 -21.52
CA SER A 42 -13.48 17.42 -21.16
C SER A 42 -13.35 18.03 -19.75
N ASP A 43 -14.48 18.41 -19.15
CA ASP A 43 -14.60 19.10 -17.85
C ASP A 43 -15.03 18.15 -16.71
N ILE A 44 -14.97 16.83 -16.94
CA ILE A 44 -15.13 15.86 -15.86
C ILE A 44 -14.03 16.06 -14.81
N THR A 45 -14.31 15.64 -13.57
CA THR A 45 -13.39 15.79 -12.44
C THR A 45 -12.86 14.47 -11.88
N ALA A 46 -13.44 13.34 -12.30
CA ALA A 46 -13.07 12.02 -11.83
C ALA A 46 -12.92 11.04 -13.01
N LEU A 47 -11.72 10.49 -13.15
CA LEU A 47 -11.33 9.60 -14.24
C LEU A 47 -10.81 8.28 -13.67
N ARG A 48 -11.28 7.18 -14.24
CA ARG A 48 -10.78 5.84 -13.98
C ARG A 48 -10.23 5.26 -15.29
N ILE A 49 -9.00 4.80 -15.21
CA ILE A 49 -8.24 4.19 -16.32
C ILE A 49 -8.16 2.69 -16.05
N GLU A 50 -8.55 1.88 -17.03
CA GLU A 50 -8.60 0.42 -16.93
C GLU A 50 -7.84 -0.28 -18.07
N GLU A 51 -7.72 -1.61 -17.92
CA GLU A 51 -7.09 -2.61 -18.81
C GLU A 51 -5.56 -2.62 -18.79
N ASP A 52 -4.88 -1.47 -18.80
CA ASP A 52 -3.42 -1.37 -18.73
C ASP A 52 -2.96 0.03 -18.28
N ALA A 53 -1.66 0.18 -18.01
CA ALA A 53 -1.03 1.48 -17.77
C ALA A 53 -0.85 2.27 -19.08
N PRO A 54 -1.25 3.57 -19.14
CA PRO A 54 -1.14 4.35 -20.38
C PRO A 54 0.28 4.49 -20.91
N SER A 55 0.42 4.39 -22.22
CA SER A 55 1.66 4.79 -22.90
C SER A 55 1.87 6.31 -22.86
N ASP A 56 3.06 6.79 -23.21
CA ASP A 56 3.36 8.24 -23.29
C ASP A 56 2.43 8.94 -24.29
N LYS A 57 2.09 8.26 -25.40
CA LYS A 57 1.13 8.76 -26.40
C LYS A 57 -0.28 8.86 -25.82
N GLU A 58 -0.73 7.86 -25.07
CA GLU A 58 -2.05 7.86 -24.45
C GLU A 58 -2.17 8.90 -23.34
N TRP A 59 -1.11 9.10 -22.54
CA TRP A 59 -1.05 10.21 -21.59
C TRP A 59 -1.19 11.58 -22.27
N ALA A 60 -0.53 11.77 -23.41
CA ALA A 60 -0.65 13.00 -24.17
C ALA A 60 -2.08 13.24 -24.69
N ILE A 61 -2.77 12.18 -25.14
CA ILE A 61 -4.17 12.23 -25.58
C ILE A 61 -5.09 12.59 -24.40
N LEU A 62 -4.95 11.89 -23.28
CA LEU A 62 -5.73 12.13 -22.06
C LEU A 62 -5.52 13.55 -21.54
N GLY A 63 -4.26 13.97 -21.42
CA GLY A 63 -3.89 15.29 -20.94
C GLY A 63 -4.38 16.43 -21.84
N SER A 64 -4.46 16.20 -23.15
CA SER A 64 -4.98 17.19 -24.10
C SER A 64 -6.52 17.30 -24.04
N HIS A 65 -7.21 16.20 -23.75
CA HIS A 65 -8.67 16.16 -23.71
C HIS A 65 -9.23 16.67 -22.38
N PHE A 66 -8.71 16.19 -21.25
CA PHE A 66 -9.24 16.52 -19.94
C PHE A 66 -8.55 17.73 -19.31
N THR A 67 -9.36 18.61 -18.71
CA THR A 67 -8.89 19.91 -18.21
C THR A 67 -8.93 20.06 -16.70
N ASP A 68 -9.74 19.28 -15.98
CA ASP A 68 -10.00 19.46 -14.54
C ASP A 68 -10.06 18.14 -13.75
N ILE A 69 -9.23 17.15 -14.10
CA ILE A 69 -9.19 15.90 -13.31
C ILE A 69 -8.66 16.18 -11.91
N GLN A 70 -9.49 15.89 -10.91
CA GLN A 70 -9.20 16.04 -9.47
C GLN A 70 -9.08 14.68 -8.76
N SER A 71 -9.70 13.63 -9.30
CA SER A 71 -9.64 12.26 -8.77
C SER A 71 -9.27 11.29 -9.90
N LEU A 72 -8.14 10.61 -9.75
CA LEU A 72 -7.66 9.61 -10.70
C LEU A 72 -7.63 8.23 -10.04
N GLU A 73 -8.14 7.22 -10.75
CA GLU A 73 -7.92 5.80 -10.48
C GLU A 73 -7.19 5.18 -11.67
N LEU A 74 -6.06 4.54 -11.42
CA LEU A 74 -5.25 3.87 -12.42
C LEU A 74 -5.17 2.38 -12.08
N GLU A 75 -5.74 1.54 -12.94
CA GLU A 75 -5.62 0.09 -12.86
C GLU A 75 -4.54 -0.40 -13.83
N SER A 76 -3.51 -1.06 -13.31
CA SER A 76 -2.32 -1.46 -14.08
C SER A 76 -2.54 -2.71 -14.92
N GLY A 77 -3.69 -3.37 -14.76
CA GLY A 77 -4.09 -4.51 -15.58
C GLY A 77 -3.21 -5.74 -15.39
N PHE A 78 -3.28 -6.66 -16.36
CA PHE A 78 -2.60 -7.96 -16.28
C PHE A 78 -1.05 -7.84 -16.31
N ASN A 79 -0.52 -6.80 -16.94
CA ASN A 79 0.93 -6.60 -17.03
C ASN A 79 1.52 -6.07 -15.73
N GLU A 80 0.68 -5.53 -14.83
CA GLU A 80 1.06 -4.95 -13.54
C GLU A 80 2.14 -3.84 -13.66
N ASP A 81 2.30 -3.24 -14.85
CA ASP A 81 3.29 -2.20 -15.13
C ASP A 81 2.81 -0.83 -14.63
N LEU A 82 3.72 0.11 -14.46
CA LEU A 82 3.41 1.50 -14.10
C LEU A 82 4.21 2.46 -14.97
N ASN A 83 3.51 3.13 -15.88
CA ASN A 83 4.04 4.29 -16.60
C ASN A 83 3.32 5.56 -16.12
N ASP A 84 3.80 6.21 -15.08
CA ASP A 84 3.20 7.43 -14.52
C ASP A 84 4.00 8.70 -14.81
N LYS A 85 5.13 8.58 -15.51
CA LYS A 85 6.07 9.69 -15.75
C LYS A 85 5.41 10.85 -16.51
N GLU A 86 4.63 10.54 -17.54
CA GLU A 86 3.96 11.53 -18.40
C GLU A 86 2.55 11.88 -17.91
N LEU A 87 2.21 11.50 -16.66
CA LEU A 87 0.93 11.86 -16.06
C LEU A 87 0.74 13.39 -16.06
N PRO A 88 -0.37 13.92 -16.61
CA PRO A 88 -0.51 15.35 -16.84
C PRO A 88 -0.36 16.23 -15.59
N LEU A 89 0.57 17.18 -15.64
CA LEU A 89 0.87 18.05 -14.50
C LEU A 89 -0.10 19.23 -14.35
N HIS A 90 -0.86 19.58 -15.39
CA HIS A 90 -1.88 20.64 -15.31
C HIS A 90 -3.16 20.17 -14.62
N TRP A 91 -3.35 18.87 -14.44
CA TRP A 91 -4.50 18.34 -13.70
C TRP A 91 -4.41 18.72 -12.22
N PRO A 92 -5.46 19.32 -11.63
CA PRO A 92 -5.48 19.70 -10.22
C PRO A 92 -5.78 18.51 -9.29
N LEU A 93 -5.03 17.41 -9.45
CA LEU A 93 -5.23 16.16 -8.73
C LEU A 93 -5.20 16.36 -7.20
N LYS A 94 -6.26 15.90 -6.54
CA LYS A 94 -6.42 15.83 -5.09
C LYS A 94 -6.36 14.40 -4.58
N ARG A 95 -6.92 13.46 -5.35
CA ARG A 95 -6.92 12.03 -5.06
C ARG A 95 -6.26 11.27 -6.21
N CYS A 96 -5.32 10.41 -5.90
CA CYS A 96 -4.72 9.47 -6.85
C CYS A 96 -4.72 8.07 -6.24
N GLN A 97 -5.28 7.11 -6.97
CA GLN A 97 -5.25 5.71 -6.64
C GLN A 97 -4.50 4.95 -7.72
N ILE A 98 -3.51 4.17 -7.32
CA ILE A 98 -2.81 3.20 -8.17
C ILE A 98 -3.20 1.81 -7.69
N SER A 99 -3.72 1.00 -8.61
CA SER A 99 -4.13 -0.38 -8.36
C SER A 99 -3.23 -1.38 -9.09
N SER A 100 -2.95 -2.50 -8.44
CA SER A 100 -2.30 -3.71 -9.00
C SER A 100 -0.88 -3.55 -9.54
N ALA A 101 -0.32 -2.34 -9.56
CA ALA A 101 1.04 -2.10 -10.03
C ALA A 101 2.06 -2.91 -9.22
N CYS A 102 2.99 -3.57 -9.90
CA CYS A 102 3.93 -4.50 -9.30
C CYS A 102 5.37 -4.18 -9.71
N GLY A 103 6.24 -4.02 -8.72
CA GLY A 103 7.68 -3.98 -8.90
C GLY A 103 8.21 -2.75 -9.64
N GLU A 104 7.39 -1.76 -9.99
CA GLU A 104 7.84 -0.54 -10.67
C GLU A 104 8.20 0.62 -9.73
N VAL A 105 8.85 1.63 -10.30
CA VAL A 105 9.17 2.90 -9.61
C VAL A 105 8.16 3.98 -10.00
N THR A 106 7.57 4.65 -9.00
CA THR A 106 6.76 5.85 -9.23
C THR A 106 7.63 7.00 -9.71
N ARG A 107 7.20 7.70 -10.76
CA ARG A 107 7.96 8.80 -11.39
C ARG A 107 7.20 10.10 -11.43
N THR A 108 5.88 10.08 -11.21
CA THR A 108 5.07 11.28 -11.28
C THR A 108 5.39 12.25 -10.14
N PRO A 109 5.57 13.56 -10.43
CA PRO A 109 5.63 14.60 -9.41
C PRO A 109 4.40 14.64 -8.50
N HIS A 110 3.24 14.16 -8.97
CA HIS A 110 2.03 14.11 -8.14
C HIS A 110 2.22 13.28 -6.87
N ILE A 111 3.01 12.20 -6.96
CA ILE A 111 3.36 11.31 -5.85
C ILE A 111 4.69 11.73 -5.23
N ARG A 112 5.77 11.81 -6.01
CA ARG A 112 7.13 12.07 -5.47
C ARG A 112 7.27 13.41 -4.77
N GLN A 113 6.49 14.42 -5.17
CA GLN A 113 6.46 15.74 -4.54
C GLN A 113 5.20 15.96 -3.69
N GLY A 114 4.37 14.93 -3.47
CA GLY A 114 3.18 15.00 -2.64
C GLY A 114 2.20 16.09 -3.06
N ARG A 115 1.95 16.27 -4.37
CA ARG A 115 1.01 17.30 -4.87
C ARG A 115 -0.45 16.90 -4.65
N VAL A 116 -0.73 15.60 -4.59
CA VAL A 116 -2.05 15.08 -4.19
C VAL A 116 -2.23 15.17 -2.69
N SER A 117 -3.46 15.36 -2.23
CA SER A 117 -3.80 15.34 -0.79
C SER A 117 -4.08 13.94 -0.26
N HIS A 118 -4.50 13.02 -1.14
CA HIS A 118 -4.88 11.65 -0.83
C HIS A 118 -4.27 10.70 -1.84
N LEU A 119 -3.36 9.84 -1.37
CA LEU A 119 -2.74 8.77 -2.16
C LEU A 119 -3.25 7.42 -1.66
N ILE A 120 -3.67 6.57 -2.61
CA ILE A 120 -4.10 5.20 -2.35
C ILE A 120 -3.26 4.26 -3.22
N LEU A 121 -2.68 3.25 -2.59
CA LEU A 121 -1.97 2.16 -3.24
C LEU A 121 -2.75 0.88 -2.91
N LEU A 122 -3.54 0.41 -3.88
CA LEU A 122 -4.46 -0.71 -3.70
C LEU A 122 -3.92 -1.96 -4.40
N LEU A 123 -3.67 -3.03 -3.64
CA LEU A 123 -3.11 -4.28 -4.19
C LEU A 123 -1.83 -4.05 -5.00
N THR A 124 -1.07 -3.01 -4.70
CA THR A 124 0.26 -2.82 -5.29
C THR A 124 1.27 -3.71 -4.60
N SER A 125 2.29 -4.20 -5.31
CA SER A 125 3.34 -5.03 -4.72
C SER A 125 4.71 -4.52 -5.10
N GLY A 126 5.65 -4.36 -4.17
CA GLY A 126 7.04 -4.01 -4.51
C GLY A 126 7.23 -2.65 -5.18
N ILE A 127 6.23 -1.76 -5.10
CA ILE A 127 6.34 -0.39 -5.63
C ILE A 127 7.48 0.37 -4.94
N ARG A 128 8.25 1.10 -5.75
CA ARG A 128 9.38 1.92 -5.33
C ARG A 128 9.11 3.41 -5.55
N PHE A 129 9.87 4.23 -4.83
CA PHE A 129 9.78 5.70 -4.87
C PHE A 129 11.11 6.36 -5.20
N GLU A 130 12.06 5.53 -5.63
CA GLU A 130 13.41 5.88 -6.05
C GLU A 130 14.07 4.67 -6.70
N GLY A 131 15.22 4.90 -7.31
CA GLY A 131 16.02 3.87 -7.94
C GLY A 131 15.58 3.54 -9.36
N PRO A 132 16.17 2.47 -9.92
CA PRO A 132 15.93 2.07 -11.29
C PRO A 132 14.51 1.49 -11.51
N THR A 133 14.01 1.69 -12.72
CA THR A 133 12.84 1.00 -13.29
C THR A 133 13.09 -0.51 -13.42
N SER A 134 12.04 -1.32 -13.55
CA SER A 134 12.23 -2.78 -13.73
C SER A 134 12.95 -3.11 -15.05
N SER A 135 12.73 -2.30 -16.08
CA SER A 135 13.44 -2.38 -17.36
C SER A 135 14.95 -2.13 -17.19
N GLU A 136 15.32 -1.09 -16.43
CA GLU A 136 16.73 -0.79 -16.14
C GLU A 136 17.38 -1.89 -15.30
N LEU A 137 16.69 -2.41 -14.28
CA LEU A 137 17.16 -3.55 -13.48
C LEU A 137 17.38 -4.79 -14.36
N SER A 138 16.39 -5.14 -15.20
CA SER A 138 16.47 -6.30 -16.09
C SER A 138 17.61 -6.18 -17.09
N LYS A 139 17.81 -4.99 -17.66
CA LYS A 139 18.89 -4.70 -18.59
C LYS A 139 20.25 -4.81 -17.92
N ALA A 140 20.42 -4.20 -16.74
CA ALA A 140 21.66 -4.28 -15.98
C ALA A 140 22.02 -5.72 -15.60
N HIS A 141 21.03 -6.50 -15.15
CA HIS A 141 21.20 -7.91 -14.84
C HIS A 141 21.58 -8.76 -16.06
N SER A 142 20.87 -8.57 -17.19
CA SER A 142 21.20 -9.25 -18.45
C SER A 142 22.64 -8.96 -18.91
N GLN A 143 23.08 -7.71 -18.75
CA GLN A 143 24.45 -7.34 -19.07
C GLN A 143 25.47 -7.95 -18.09
N ALA A 144 25.16 -8.05 -16.80
CA ALA A 144 26.02 -8.69 -15.80
C ALA A 144 26.19 -10.20 -16.08
N ILE A 145 25.11 -10.89 -16.47
CA ILE A 145 25.16 -12.28 -16.95
C ILE A 145 26.08 -12.39 -18.16
N ALA A 146 25.93 -11.51 -19.15
CA ALA A 146 26.77 -11.51 -20.36
C ALA A 146 28.26 -11.28 -20.06
N ARG A 147 28.58 -10.54 -18.97
CA ARG A 147 29.96 -10.36 -18.48
C ARG A 147 30.46 -11.51 -17.59
N GLY A 148 29.59 -12.44 -17.19
CA GLY A 148 29.93 -13.54 -16.28
C GLY A 148 30.01 -13.13 -14.80
N GLU A 149 29.45 -11.98 -14.44
CA GLU A 149 29.43 -11.46 -13.06
C GLU A 149 28.27 -12.04 -12.24
N GLU A 150 27.19 -12.44 -12.91
CA GLU A 150 25.98 -13.03 -12.32
C GLU A 150 25.61 -14.32 -13.04
N LYS A 151 24.87 -15.20 -12.36
CA LYS A 151 24.33 -16.42 -12.98
C LYS A 151 22.94 -16.14 -13.54
N ALA A 152 22.64 -16.74 -14.68
CA ALA A 152 21.28 -16.78 -15.19
C ALA A 152 20.49 -17.86 -14.46
N ASP A 153 19.29 -17.51 -14.01
CA ASP A 153 18.35 -18.45 -13.41
C ASP A 153 17.37 -18.97 -14.45
N PHE A 154 17.05 -20.26 -14.35
CA PHE A 154 16.18 -20.94 -15.30
C PHE A 154 15.14 -21.79 -14.56
N ILE A 155 13.93 -21.83 -15.12
CA ILE A 155 12.95 -22.87 -14.79
C ILE A 155 12.86 -23.88 -15.92
N THR A 156 12.72 -25.15 -15.55
CA THR A 156 12.42 -26.22 -16.51
C THR A 156 10.91 -26.35 -16.64
N VAL A 157 10.40 -26.17 -17.86
CA VAL A 157 8.98 -26.31 -18.17
C VAL A 157 8.76 -27.67 -18.83
N LYS A 158 7.74 -28.40 -18.35
CA LYS A 158 7.39 -29.77 -18.78
C LYS A 158 8.55 -30.76 -18.64
N GLU A 159 9.19 -30.73 -17.48
CA GLU A 159 10.28 -31.65 -17.13
C GLU A 159 9.89 -33.12 -17.34
N GLY A 160 10.77 -33.89 -17.98
CA GLY A 160 10.56 -35.30 -18.28
C GLY A 160 9.67 -35.59 -19.50
N THR A 161 9.30 -34.56 -20.28
CA THR A 161 8.50 -34.72 -21.51
C THR A 161 9.30 -34.36 -22.77
N PRO A 162 8.86 -34.79 -23.97
CA PRO A 162 9.48 -34.36 -25.23
C PRO A 162 9.44 -32.84 -25.47
N GLU A 163 8.57 -32.11 -24.77
CA GLU A 163 8.44 -30.65 -24.85
C GLU A 163 9.20 -29.91 -23.75
N GLU A 164 10.10 -30.59 -23.03
CA GLU A 164 10.95 -30.00 -22.00
C GLU A 164 11.76 -28.82 -22.57
N ARG A 165 11.71 -27.67 -21.89
CA ARG A 165 12.52 -26.50 -22.24
C ARG A 165 12.87 -25.70 -21.00
N GLN A 166 14.02 -25.03 -21.06
CA GLN A 166 14.41 -24.06 -20.05
C GLN A 166 13.94 -22.67 -20.44
N ILE A 167 13.39 -21.94 -19.45
CA ILE A 167 13.01 -20.54 -19.60
C ILE A 167 13.85 -19.75 -18.59
N GLN A 168 14.61 -18.78 -19.07
CA GLN A 168 15.34 -17.86 -18.20
C GLN A 168 14.33 -16.98 -17.44
N ILE A 169 14.51 -16.87 -16.13
CA ILE A 169 13.71 -15.99 -15.28
C ILE A 169 14.56 -14.82 -14.83
N THR A 170 13.95 -13.65 -14.73
CA THR A 170 14.52 -12.48 -14.04
C THR A 170 13.58 -12.09 -12.92
N SER A 171 14.04 -12.21 -11.68
CA SER A 171 13.28 -11.87 -10.48
C SER A 171 13.46 -10.38 -10.17
N ILE A 172 12.55 -9.53 -10.64
CA ILE A 172 12.58 -8.08 -10.34
C ILE A 172 12.63 -7.81 -8.83
N PRO A 173 11.85 -8.50 -7.96
CA PRO A 173 11.92 -8.27 -6.53
C PRO A 173 13.31 -8.50 -5.94
N GLU A 174 14.03 -9.55 -6.36
CA GLU A 174 15.38 -9.82 -5.89
C GLU A 174 16.38 -8.76 -6.35
N LEU A 175 16.30 -8.34 -7.62
CA LEU A 175 17.17 -7.29 -8.15
C LEU A 175 16.95 -5.96 -7.43
N ALA A 176 15.69 -5.59 -7.19
CA ALA A 176 15.32 -4.39 -6.45
C ALA A 176 15.76 -4.46 -4.98
N SER A 177 15.57 -5.61 -4.32
CA SER A 177 16.03 -5.83 -2.94
C SER A 177 17.55 -5.69 -2.84
N LYS A 178 18.32 -6.32 -3.74
CA LYS A 178 19.78 -6.17 -3.80
C LYS A 178 20.21 -4.72 -4.01
N TRP A 179 19.53 -3.99 -4.89
CA TRP A 179 19.80 -2.56 -5.09
C TRP A 179 19.55 -1.74 -3.82
N MET A 180 18.42 -1.96 -3.14
CA MET A 180 18.09 -1.26 -1.89
C MET A 180 19.09 -1.56 -0.78
N ILE A 181 19.46 -2.83 -0.58
CA ILE A 181 20.47 -3.24 0.40
C ILE A 181 21.77 -2.48 0.14
N ASN A 182 22.26 -2.47 -1.10
CA ASN A 182 23.49 -1.74 -1.44
C ASN A 182 23.40 -0.24 -1.17
N LYS A 183 22.22 0.37 -1.41
CA LYS A 183 21.99 1.80 -1.14
C LYS A 183 21.96 2.09 0.36
N TYR A 184 21.21 1.30 1.13
CA TYR A 184 20.94 1.58 2.54
C TYR A 184 21.97 0.99 3.52
N GLU A 185 22.83 0.07 3.11
CA GLU A 185 23.99 -0.36 3.91
C GLU A 185 25.24 0.52 3.70
N GLY A 186 25.18 1.46 2.74
CA GLY A 186 26.24 2.43 2.46
C GLY A 186 26.47 3.47 3.57
N LYS A 187 27.61 4.18 3.51
CA LYS A 187 28.04 5.15 4.52
C LYS A 187 27.39 6.54 4.43
N GLU A 188 26.70 6.86 3.34
CA GLU A 188 25.96 8.12 3.17
C GLU A 188 24.63 7.87 2.44
N HIS A 189 23.52 8.08 3.14
CA HIS A 189 22.19 8.05 2.57
C HIS A 189 21.85 9.42 2.01
N GLN A 190 21.95 9.57 0.70
CA GLN A 190 21.48 10.77 0.00
C GLN A 190 20.17 10.47 -0.71
N LEU A 191 19.19 11.37 -0.54
CA LEU A 191 17.96 11.35 -1.32
C LEU A 191 18.29 11.60 -2.79
N GLU A 192 17.51 11.00 -3.68
CA GLU A 192 17.56 11.39 -5.09
C GLU A 192 17.13 12.85 -5.27
N GLU A 193 17.61 13.51 -6.32
CA GLU A 193 17.34 14.93 -6.58
C GLU A 193 15.84 15.23 -6.59
N ASP A 194 15.06 14.38 -7.27
CA ASP A 194 13.60 14.49 -7.38
C ASP A 194 12.85 14.20 -6.06
N ASN A 195 13.53 13.63 -5.06
CA ASN A 195 12.97 13.30 -3.75
C ASN A 195 13.29 14.35 -2.68
N HIS A 196 13.99 15.44 -3.03
CA HIS A 196 14.16 16.55 -2.11
C HIS A 196 12.82 17.24 -1.82
N PRO A 197 12.59 17.72 -0.57
CA PRO A 197 11.33 18.31 -0.19
C PRO A 197 10.96 19.51 -1.08
N PRO A 198 9.77 19.53 -1.70
CA PRO A 198 9.30 20.67 -2.46
C PRO A 198 8.87 21.82 -1.53
N PRO A 199 8.67 23.04 -2.05
CA PRO A 199 8.19 24.18 -1.25
C PRO A 199 6.80 23.98 -0.62
N THR A 200 5.99 23.07 -1.15
CA THR A 200 4.64 22.80 -0.68
C THR A 200 4.35 21.31 -0.80
N ILE A 201 3.83 20.74 0.30
CA ILE A 201 3.44 19.33 0.39
C ILE A 201 1.96 19.26 0.74
N ASN A 202 1.16 18.70 -0.16
CA ASN A 202 -0.29 18.58 0.01
C ASN A 202 -0.71 17.24 0.60
N LEU A 203 0.11 16.20 0.49
CA LEU A 203 -0.24 14.85 0.94
C LEU A 203 -0.54 14.83 2.44
N ARG A 204 -1.77 14.45 2.80
CA ARG A 204 -2.25 14.31 4.19
C ARG A 204 -2.76 12.91 4.51
N THR A 205 -3.30 12.22 3.52
CA THR A 205 -3.88 10.89 3.67
C THR A 205 -3.14 9.91 2.77
N LEU A 206 -2.60 8.86 3.38
CA LEU A 206 -1.98 7.74 2.69
C LEU A 206 -2.72 6.46 3.05
N GLU A 207 -3.11 5.70 2.04
CA GLU A 207 -3.68 4.36 2.19
C GLU A 207 -2.88 3.36 1.38
N ILE A 208 -2.43 2.28 2.03
CA ILE A 208 -1.71 1.18 1.37
C ILE A 208 -2.40 -0.11 1.79
N LEU A 209 -2.92 -0.83 0.80
CA LEU A 209 -3.95 -1.85 1.02
C LEU A 209 -3.56 -3.18 0.38
N GLU A 210 -3.27 -4.14 1.25
CA GLU A 210 -2.82 -5.51 0.99
C GLU A 210 -1.52 -5.62 0.19
N ASN A 211 -1.19 -6.86 -0.20
CA ASN A 211 0.12 -7.28 -0.69
C ASN A 211 1.20 -6.93 0.34
N ASP A 212 2.14 -6.05 0.02
CA ASP A 212 3.26 -5.70 0.89
C ASP A 212 3.10 -4.29 1.48
N ALA A 213 1.95 -4.02 2.09
CA ALA A 213 1.56 -2.67 2.49
C ALA A 213 2.49 -2.01 3.52
N ILE A 214 2.97 -2.76 4.51
CA ILE A 214 3.91 -2.27 5.53
C ILE A 214 5.31 -2.11 4.92
N ASP A 215 5.72 -3.02 4.05
CA ASP A 215 7.00 -2.95 3.34
C ASP A 215 7.03 -1.73 2.40
N THR A 216 5.94 -1.48 1.65
CA THR A 216 5.74 -0.29 0.82
C THR A 216 5.80 0.99 1.65
N PHE A 217 5.13 1.02 2.81
CA PHE A 217 5.23 2.15 3.75
C PHE A 217 6.68 2.42 4.17
N CYS A 218 7.44 1.38 4.51
CA CYS A 218 8.84 1.50 4.89
C CYS A 218 9.71 2.03 3.74
N ARG A 219 9.52 1.53 2.51
CA ARG A 219 10.22 2.03 1.31
C ARG A 219 9.89 3.49 1.03
N MET A 220 8.62 3.88 1.15
CA MET A 220 8.21 5.27 0.98
C MET A 220 8.81 6.17 2.06
N THR A 221 8.91 5.69 3.31
CA THR A 221 9.51 6.45 4.41
C THR A 221 10.99 6.72 4.18
N LEU A 222 11.73 5.73 3.66
CA LEU A 222 13.14 5.90 3.35
C LEU A 222 13.36 6.88 2.18
N ALA A 223 12.55 6.75 1.12
CA ALA A 223 12.72 7.51 -0.11
C ALA A 223 12.14 8.94 -0.03
N LEU A 224 11.04 9.12 0.71
CA LEU A 224 10.22 10.33 0.75
C LEU A 224 9.83 10.71 2.20
N PRO A 225 10.81 10.87 3.12
CA PRO A 225 10.52 11.07 4.55
C PRO A 225 9.64 12.31 4.79
N HIS A 226 9.89 13.39 4.04
CA HIS A 226 9.14 14.64 4.13
C HIS A 226 7.64 14.50 3.80
N LEU A 227 7.25 13.53 2.97
CA LEU A 227 5.84 13.25 2.69
C LEU A 227 5.20 12.48 3.84
N ILE A 228 5.92 11.51 4.38
CA ILE A 228 5.45 10.64 5.46
C ILE A 228 5.29 11.42 6.77
N GLU A 229 6.23 12.30 7.09
CA GLU A 229 6.16 13.21 8.26
C GLU A 229 4.95 14.16 8.20
N ASN A 230 4.44 14.45 7.00
CA ASN A 230 3.38 15.42 6.75
C ASN A 230 1.96 14.81 6.84
N LEU A 231 1.86 13.50 7.05
CA LEU A 231 0.59 12.76 7.11
C LEU A 231 -0.21 13.09 8.38
N THR A 232 -1.52 13.25 8.21
CA THR A 232 -2.50 13.31 9.31
C THR A 232 -3.32 12.03 9.41
N THR A 233 -3.46 11.29 8.30
CA THR A 233 -4.19 10.02 8.23
C THR A 233 -3.35 8.96 7.52
N LEU A 234 -3.23 7.79 8.14
CA LEU A 234 -2.55 6.62 7.58
C LEU A 234 -3.48 5.41 7.68
N ASN A 235 -3.68 4.72 6.57
CA ASN A 235 -4.34 3.43 6.52
C ASN A 235 -3.38 2.37 5.98
N LEU A 236 -2.97 1.43 6.83
CA LEU A 236 -2.17 0.28 6.43
C LEU A 236 -3.00 -0.98 6.63
N ARG A 237 -3.21 -1.72 5.54
CA ARG A 237 -3.87 -3.03 5.57
C ARG A 237 -2.92 -4.08 5.04
N SER A 238 -2.49 -4.99 5.89
CA SER A 238 -1.53 -6.05 5.61
C SER A 238 -2.06 -7.34 6.22
N THR A 239 -3.03 -7.99 5.57
CA THR A 239 -3.68 -9.20 6.11
C THR A 239 -3.42 -10.44 5.28
N HIS A 240 -2.89 -10.29 4.06
CA HIS A 240 -2.55 -11.39 3.15
C HIS A 240 -1.17 -12.02 3.37
N CYS A 241 -0.39 -11.56 4.36
CA CYS A 241 0.92 -12.13 4.71
C CYS A 241 1.93 -12.14 3.55
N LEU A 242 2.06 -11.01 2.86
CA LEU A 242 2.97 -10.77 1.73
C LEU A 242 3.98 -9.64 2.01
N ASP A 243 4.16 -9.26 3.27
CA ASP A 243 5.10 -8.20 3.67
C ASP A 243 6.52 -8.71 3.94
N PHE A 244 7.48 -7.78 3.92
CA PHE A 244 8.89 -7.95 4.29
C PHE A 244 9.69 -8.83 3.31
N HIS A 245 9.40 -8.71 2.02
CA HIS A 245 10.22 -9.28 0.95
C HIS A 245 11.43 -8.39 0.61
N PHE A 246 11.32 -7.08 0.88
CA PHE A 246 12.31 -6.09 0.49
C PHE A 246 13.06 -5.51 1.68
N LEU A 247 12.33 -5.15 2.74
CA LEU A 247 12.92 -4.53 3.93
C LEU A 247 12.72 -5.39 5.17
N HIS A 248 13.63 -5.23 6.12
CA HIS A 248 13.57 -5.96 7.38
C HIS A 248 12.42 -5.45 8.26
N GLU A 249 11.67 -6.39 8.84
CA GLU A 249 10.49 -6.14 9.70
C GLU A 249 10.74 -5.26 10.94
N SER A 250 11.99 -5.00 11.33
CA SER A 250 12.32 -4.05 12.39
C SER A 250 12.17 -2.58 11.97
N MET A 251 12.09 -2.28 10.67
CA MET A 251 11.99 -0.90 10.19
C MET A 251 10.65 -0.26 10.57
N VAL A 252 9.53 -0.98 10.45
CA VAL A 252 8.20 -0.45 10.84
C VAL A 252 8.15 -0.06 12.32
N GLN A 253 8.83 -0.83 13.18
CA GLN A 253 8.95 -0.52 14.61
C GLN A 253 9.69 0.81 14.86
N GLN A 254 10.61 1.19 13.96
CA GLN A 254 11.34 2.44 14.07
C GLN A 254 10.56 3.61 13.45
N PHE A 255 9.89 3.40 12.31
CA PHE A 255 9.23 4.48 11.57
C PHE A 255 7.88 4.88 12.13
N LEU A 256 7.04 3.93 12.51
CA LEU A 256 5.67 4.21 12.93
C LEU A 256 5.61 5.18 14.14
N PRO A 257 6.46 5.06 15.19
CA PRO A 257 6.47 6.00 16.31
C PRO A 257 6.86 7.44 15.94
N GLN A 258 7.57 7.64 14.83
CA GLN A 258 8.08 8.94 14.42
C GLN A 258 7.00 9.83 13.77
N LEU A 259 5.83 9.28 13.45
CA LEU A 259 4.70 10.01 12.87
C LEU A 259 3.97 10.86 13.91
N THR A 260 4.68 11.82 14.50
CA THR A 260 4.18 12.65 15.62
C THR A 260 3.05 13.60 15.23
N GLY A 261 2.89 13.90 13.93
CA GLY A 261 1.77 14.67 13.38
C GLY A 261 0.52 13.83 13.03
N LEU A 262 0.59 12.50 13.13
CA LEU A 262 -0.51 11.64 12.73
C LEU A 262 -1.69 11.73 13.70
N GLU A 263 -2.89 11.96 13.18
CA GLU A 263 -4.11 12.07 13.97
C GLU A 263 -4.96 10.79 13.90
N THR A 264 -4.99 10.14 12.74
CA THR A 264 -5.78 8.93 12.50
C THR A 264 -4.90 7.81 11.97
N LEU A 265 -4.88 6.69 12.69
CA LEU A 265 -4.27 5.45 12.24
C LEU A 265 -5.35 4.37 12.06
N LYS A 266 -5.50 3.88 10.83
CA LYS A 266 -6.18 2.63 10.51
C LYS A 266 -5.11 1.57 10.26
N LEU A 267 -5.08 0.52 11.07
CA LEU A 267 -4.08 -0.53 11.00
C LEU A 267 -4.77 -1.89 11.06
N SER A 268 -4.80 -2.58 9.92
CA SER A 268 -5.21 -3.98 9.82
C SER A 268 -3.97 -4.81 9.58
N VAL A 269 -3.54 -5.60 10.57
CA VAL A 269 -2.28 -6.37 10.50
C VAL A 269 -2.53 -7.85 10.77
N GLY A 270 -2.06 -8.70 9.88
CA GLY A 270 -2.12 -10.16 9.99
C GLY A 270 -0.93 -10.78 10.71
N GLU A 271 -0.80 -12.10 10.57
CA GLU A 271 0.39 -12.85 11.02
C GLU A 271 1.53 -12.72 10.00
N VAL A 272 1.90 -11.47 9.70
CA VAL A 272 2.84 -11.12 8.63
C VAL A 272 4.31 -11.15 9.05
N PHE A 273 4.58 -11.00 10.35
CA PHE A 273 5.93 -10.99 10.90
C PHE A 273 6.51 -12.41 10.96
N THR A 274 7.80 -12.53 10.66
CA THR A 274 8.56 -13.77 10.88
C THR A 274 8.83 -13.96 12.36
N ASP A 275 9.21 -12.89 13.07
CA ASP A 275 9.27 -12.87 14.53
C ASP A 275 7.91 -12.49 15.10
N GLU A 276 7.14 -13.47 15.59
CA GLU A 276 5.81 -13.28 16.17
C GLU A 276 5.81 -12.30 17.37
N SER A 277 6.94 -12.16 18.08
CA SER A 277 7.06 -11.20 19.18
C SER A 277 6.84 -9.75 18.74
N ARG A 278 7.03 -9.48 17.44
CA ARG A 278 6.75 -8.17 16.86
C ARG A 278 5.28 -7.83 16.90
N LEU A 279 4.42 -8.74 16.42
CA LEU A 279 2.97 -8.53 16.51
C LEU A 279 2.53 -8.38 17.97
N HIS A 280 3.09 -9.22 18.85
CA HIS A 280 2.78 -9.20 20.29
C HIS A 280 3.09 -7.87 20.97
N THR A 281 4.14 -7.17 20.52
CA THR A 281 4.61 -5.91 21.12
C THR A 281 4.25 -4.66 20.31
N LEU A 282 3.42 -4.79 19.27
CA LEU A 282 3.11 -3.72 18.32
C LEU A 282 2.53 -2.45 18.98
N TYR A 283 1.77 -2.59 20.06
CA TYR A 283 1.23 -1.43 20.81
C TYR A 283 2.32 -0.43 21.24
N LYS A 284 3.56 -0.89 21.46
CA LYS A 284 4.68 -0.04 21.87
C LYS A 284 5.15 0.91 20.76
N TRP A 285 4.73 0.68 19.53
CA TRP A 285 5.23 1.43 18.37
C TRP A 285 4.16 2.27 17.69
N LEU A 286 2.98 2.37 18.30
CA LEU A 286 1.92 3.22 17.79
C LEU A 286 2.37 4.70 17.84
N PRO A 287 1.98 5.53 16.85
CA PRO A 287 2.34 6.93 16.85
C PRO A 287 1.71 7.63 18.07
N PRO A 288 2.47 8.44 18.82
CA PRO A 288 2.09 8.82 20.17
C PRO A 288 0.89 9.78 20.25
N ASN A 289 0.63 10.55 19.19
CA ASN A 289 -0.33 11.66 19.21
C ASN A 289 -1.66 11.38 18.51
N ILE A 290 -1.92 10.13 18.11
CA ILE A 290 -3.17 9.80 17.42
C ILE A 290 -4.39 10.08 18.30
N SER A 291 -5.42 10.65 17.67
CA SER A 291 -6.73 10.87 18.29
C SER A 291 -7.74 9.78 17.92
N THR A 292 -7.47 9.04 16.84
CA THR A 292 -8.32 7.95 16.35
C THR A 292 -7.45 6.75 15.99
N LEU A 293 -7.75 5.61 16.61
CA LEU A 293 -7.13 4.32 16.28
C LEU A 293 -8.21 3.35 15.81
N ARG A 294 -8.01 2.76 14.63
CA ARG A 294 -8.79 1.63 14.14
C ARG A 294 -7.85 0.45 13.94
N PHE A 295 -7.88 -0.50 14.86
CA PHE A 295 -7.01 -1.67 14.85
C PHE A 295 -7.80 -2.94 14.51
N ARG A 296 -7.27 -3.73 13.58
CA ARG A 296 -7.76 -5.09 13.26
C ARG A 296 -6.58 -6.05 13.26
N GLY A 297 -6.70 -7.17 13.96
CA GLY A 297 -5.62 -8.15 14.08
C GLY A 297 -6.10 -9.60 14.19
N PRO A 298 -5.16 -10.56 14.34
CA PRO A 298 -5.51 -11.96 14.52
C PRO A 298 -5.96 -12.27 15.94
N ALA A 299 -6.90 -13.21 16.06
CA ALA A 299 -7.39 -13.72 17.34
C ALA A 299 -6.29 -14.35 18.20
N SER A 300 -5.24 -14.89 17.56
CA SER A 300 -4.05 -15.47 18.22
C SER A 300 -3.32 -14.48 19.13
N LEU A 301 -3.43 -13.16 18.87
CA LEU A 301 -2.84 -12.12 19.70
C LEU A 301 -3.30 -12.20 21.17
N THR A 302 -4.55 -12.61 21.41
CA THR A 302 -5.10 -12.76 22.77
C THR A 302 -4.46 -13.90 23.57
N LYS A 303 -3.75 -14.82 22.90
CA LYS A 303 -3.04 -15.94 23.51
C LYS A 303 -1.58 -15.61 23.84
N SER A 304 -1.10 -14.44 23.41
CA SER A 304 0.25 -13.97 23.69
C SER A 304 0.45 -13.69 25.18
N THR A 305 1.67 -13.94 25.67
CA THR A 305 2.09 -13.51 27.02
C THR A 305 2.09 -12.00 27.19
N GLU A 306 2.14 -11.23 26.09
CA GLU A 306 2.09 -9.77 26.08
C GLU A 306 0.66 -9.20 26.10
N TRP A 307 -0.38 -10.04 26.00
CA TRP A 307 -1.77 -9.55 25.90
C TRP A 307 -2.18 -8.68 27.09
N ASN A 308 -1.77 -9.06 28.31
CA ASN A 308 -2.06 -8.24 29.49
C ASN A 308 -1.38 -6.86 29.43
N ASN A 309 -0.23 -6.75 28.74
CA ASN A 309 0.43 -5.47 28.56
C ASN A 309 -0.31 -4.58 27.55
N TRP A 310 -1.00 -5.15 26.55
CA TRP A 310 -1.94 -4.39 25.72
C TRP A 310 -3.05 -3.80 26.57
N VAL A 311 -3.72 -4.62 27.38
CA VAL A 311 -4.81 -4.17 28.27
C VAL A 311 -4.31 -3.07 29.21
N GLN A 312 -3.14 -3.25 29.82
CA GLN A 312 -2.55 -2.27 30.72
C GLN A 312 -2.20 -0.96 30.00
N ALA A 313 -1.57 -1.03 28.83
CA ALA A 313 -1.22 0.16 28.05
C ALA A 313 -2.47 1.01 27.76
N PHE A 314 -3.56 0.39 27.31
CA PHE A 314 -4.81 1.12 27.07
C PHE A 314 -5.45 1.72 28.33
N ALA A 315 -5.13 1.22 29.53
CA ALA A 315 -5.55 1.81 30.81
C ALA A 315 -4.69 3.02 31.24
N GLU A 316 -3.43 3.10 30.78
CA GLU A 316 -2.49 4.15 31.17
C GLU A 316 -2.77 5.48 30.44
N ARG A 317 -2.85 6.58 31.20
CA ARG A 317 -3.15 7.91 30.63
C ARG A 317 -2.04 8.44 29.73
N ASP A 318 -0.80 8.07 30.00
CA ASP A 318 0.37 8.51 29.24
C ASP A 318 0.52 7.72 27.92
N PHE A 319 -0.14 6.57 27.80
CA PHE A 319 -0.20 5.80 26.57
C PHE A 319 -1.31 6.33 25.66
N LEU A 320 -0.92 6.87 24.50
CA LEU A 320 -1.81 7.54 23.54
C LEU A 320 -2.70 8.60 24.22
N PRO A 321 -2.11 9.67 24.80
CA PRO A 321 -2.82 10.61 25.66
C PRO A 321 -3.93 11.38 24.95
N ASN A 322 -3.85 11.50 23.62
CA ASN A 322 -4.82 12.23 22.79
C ASN A 322 -5.94 11.34 22.21
N LEU A 323 -5.92 10.03 22.48
CA LEU A 323 -6.87 9.08 21.90
C LEU A 323 -8.29 9.39 22.36
N LYS A 324 -9.20 9.55 21.40
CA LYS A 324 -10.63 9.86 21.63
C LYS A 324 -11.55 8.79 21.08
N ARG A 325 -11.15 8.13 19.99
CA ARG A 325 -11.93 7.10 19.30
C ARG A 325 -11.09 5.85 19.09
N LEU A 326 -11.66 4.70 19.43
CA LEU A 326 -11.04 3.41 19.29
C LEU A 326 -12.00 2.43 18.62
N SER A 327 -11.57 1.83 17.52
CA SER A 327 -12.09 0.56 17.04
C SER A 327 -10.99 -0.48 17.21
N PHE A 328 -11.29 -1.62 17.83
CA PHE A 328 -10.29 -2.66 18.07
C PHE A 328 -10.95 -4.03 17.90
N VAL A 329 -10.50 -4.81 16.92
CA VAL A 329 -11.10 -6.08 16.52
C VAL A 329 -10.03 -7.15 16.32
N LEU A 330 -10.24 -8.35 16.86
CA LEU A 330 -9.33 -9.49 16.67
C LEU A 330 -10.07 -10.67 16.04
N ASP A 331 -10.42 -10.53 14.77
CA ASP A 331 -11.25 -11.47 14.01
C ASP A 331 -10.50 -12.20 12.88
N LEU A 332 -9.22 -11.90 12.66
CA LEU A 332 -8.40 -12.58 11.65
C LEU A 332 -7.95 -13.95 12.18
N ASP A 333 -7.93 -14.94 11.29
CA ASP A 333 -7.44 -16.29 11.57
C ASP A 333 -6.78 -16.88 10.33
N TYR A 334 -5.80 -17.75 10.53
CA TYR A 334 -4.87 -18.16 9.49
C TYR A 334 -4.69 -19.68 9.44
N GLU A 335 -4.33 -20.19 8.27
CA GLU A 335 -3.80 -21.53 8.06
C GLU A 335 -2.47 -21.47 7.32
N PRO A 336 -1.60 -22.49 7.50
CA PRO A 336 -0.40 -22.62 6.69
C PRO A 336 -0.73 -22.58 5.19
N SER A 337 0.12 -21.90 4.42
CA SER A 337 -0.01 -21.86 2.97
C SER A 337 1.11 -22.66 2.32
N ASP A 338 0.75 -23.49 1.34
CA ASP A 338 1.69 -24.18 0.46
C ASP A 338 2.03 -23.35 -0.79
N SER A 339 1.74 -22.04 -0.80
CA SER A 339 1.88 -21.22 -2.00
C SER A 339 3.34 -21.01 -2.40
N SER A 340 3.62 -21.12 -3.69
CA SER A 340 4.91 -20.78 -4.29
C SER A 340 5.14 -19.27 -4.46
N PHE A 341 4.14 -18.43 -4.15
CA PHE A 341 4.17 -16.98 -4.33
C PHE A 341 4.65 -16.22 -3.08
N GLY A 342 5.39 -16.88 -2.18
CA GLY A 342 5.96 -16.24 -0.98
C GLY A 342 4.97 -16.03 0.17
N ARG A 343 3.66 -16.24 -0.03
CA ARG A 343 2.66 -16.17 1.04
C ARG A 343 2.84 -17.34 2.00
N LYS A 344 3.13 -17.03 3.27
CA LYS A 344 3.36 -18.04 4.33
C LYS A 344 2.06 -18.62 4.91
N LYS A 345 1.01 -17.80 4.96
CA LYS A 345 -0.27 -18.14 5.60
C LYS A 345 -1.44 -17.62 4.77
N ASN A 346 -2.51 -18.40 4.69
CA ASN A 346 -3.76 -17.98 4.06
C ASN A 346 -4.75 -17.53 5.13
N LEU A 347 -5.44 -16.42 4.86
CA LEU A 347 -6.55 -15.99 5.70
C LEU A 347 -7.70 -16.99 5.56
N LYS A 348 -8.26 -17.44 6.68
CA LYS A 348 -9.40 -18.36 6.70
C LYS A 348 -10.54 -17.83 7.56
N THR A 349 -11.71 -18.43 7.44
CA THR A 349 -12.85 -18.14 8.31
C THR A 349 -12.52 -18.55 9.75
N ILE A 350 -12.58 -17.58 10.67
CA ILE A 350 -12.34 -17.81 12.08
C ILE A 350 -13.44 -18.70 12.70
N PRO A 351 -13.07 -19.76 13.44
CA PRO A 351 -14.02 -20.58 14.19
C PRO A 351 -14.78 -19.75 15.23
N GLU A 352 -16.06 -20.07 15.44
CA GLU A 352 -16.93 -19.31 16.35
C GLU A 352 -16.42 -19.28 17.80
N HIS A 353 -15.92 -20.41 18.31
CA HIS A 353 -15.35 -20.48 19.66
C HIS A 353 -14.12 -19.57 19.81
N THR A 354 -13.21 -19.59 18.83
CA THR A 354 -12.02 -18.73 18.80
C THR A 354 -12.40 -17.24 18.75
N LEU A 355 -13.37 -16.89 17.91
CA LEU A 355 -13.89 -15.53 17.80
C LEU A 355 -14.51 -15.05 19.12
N HIS A 356 -15.31 -15.90 19.75
CA HIS A 356 -15.94 -15.61 21.04
C HIS A 356 -14.89 -15.40 22.15
N GLU A 357 -13.87 -16.27 22.21
CA GLU A 357 -12.77 -16.13 23.17
C GLU A 357 -11.96 -14.84 22.94
N ALA A 358 -11.63 -14.53 21.69
CA ALA A 358 -10.88 -13.32 21.36
C ALA A 358 -11.67 -12.05 21.73
N ARG A 359 -12.98 -12.05 21.46
CA ARG A 359 -13.88 -10.96 21.87
C ARG A 359 -13.93 -10.81 23.39
N ALA A 360 -14.13 -11.90 24.12
CA ALA A 360 -14.16 -11.88 25.59
C ALA A 360 -12.84 -11.37 26.18
N ALA A 361 -11.70 -11.73 25.58
CA ALA A 361 -10.39 -11.24 25.98
C ALA A 361 -10.18 -9.74 25.69
N CYS A 362 -10.90 -9.15 24.72
CA CYS A 362 -10.87 -7.72 24.42
C CYS A 362 -11.72 -6.86 25.37
N GLU A 363 -12.69 -7.44 26.09
CA GLU A 363 -13.56 -6.65 26.97
C GLU A 363 -12.82 -5.85 28.05
N PRO A 364 -11.80 -6.39 28.74
CA PRO A 364 -10.99 -5.61 29.68
C PRO A 364 -10.28 -4.41 29.03
N LEU A 365 -9.86 -4.54 27.76
CA LEU A 365 -9.26 -3.43 27.00
C LEU A 365 -10.31 -2.36 26.68
N TYR A 366 -11.51 -2.76 26.27
CA TYR A 366 -12.62 -1.82 26.03
C TYR A 366 -13.01 -1.06 27.30
N GLU A 367 -13.15 -1.76 28.42
CA GLU A 367 -13.45 -1.15 29.71
C GLU A 367 -12.35 -0.18 30.16
N ALA A 368 -11.07 -0.56 30.01
CA ALA A 368 -9.94 0.33 30.29
C ALA A 368 -10.00 1.62 29.46
N ALA A 369 -10.29 1.50 28.16
CA ALA A 369 -10.43 2.65 27.27
C ALA A 369 -11.66 3.52 27.61
N ARG A 370 -12.84 2.91 27.88
CA ARG A 370 -14.05 3.62 28.31
C ARG A 370 -13.83 4.40 29.61
N ASN A 371 -13.10 3.83 30.57
CA ASN A 371 -12.73 4.48 31.83
C ASN A 371 -11.84 5.72 31.64
N ARG A 372 -11.12 5.82 30.52
CA ARG A 372 -10.39 7.03 30.11
C ARG A 372 -11.23 8.04 29.34
N GLY A 373 -12.51 7.74 29.08
CA GLY A 373 -13.40 8.56 28.26
C GLY A 373 -13.21 8.37 26.75
N ILE A 374 -12.59 7.26 26.32
CA ILE A 374 -12.42 6.93 24.91
C ILE A 374 -13.72 6.30 24.38
N VAL A 375 -14.19 6.76 23.23
CA VAL A 375 -15.36 6.20 22.54
C VAL A 375 -14.95 4.92 21.81
N ILE A 376 -15.63 3.81 22.13
CA ILE A 376 -15.48 2.55 21.39
C ILE A 376 -16.44 2.56 20.20
N GLU A 377 -15.91 2.43 18.99
CA GLU A 377 -16.67 2.44 17.74
C GLU A 377 -16.60 1.08 17.05
N ARG A 378 -17.72 0.66 16.42
CA ARG A 378 -17.72 -0.50 15.53
C ARG A 378 -16.74 -0.28 14.38
N LEU A 379 -15.88 -1.26 14.13
CA LEU A 379 -15.03 -1.26 12.95
C LEU A 379 -15.85 -1.66 11.72
N TYR A 380 -15.77 -0.86 10.67
CA TYR A 380 -16.27 -1.16 9.34
C TYR A 380 -15.16 -0.89 8.34
N ASP A 381 -14.88 -1.85 7.47
CA ASP A 381 -13.89 -1.70 6.42
C ASP A 381 -14.57 -1.30 5.10
N GLU A 382 -14.48 -0.02 4.77
CA GLU A 382 -15.06 0.58 3.56
C GLU A 382 -14.46 -0.01 2.28
N TRP A 383 -13.21 -0.48 2.32
CA TRP A 383 -12.52 -1.06 1.17
C TRP A 383 -13.01 -2.47 0.84
N SER A 384 -13.57 -3.18 1.83
CA SER A 384 -14.16 -4.51 1.60
C SER A 384 -15.43 -4.45 0.74
N ASP A 385 -16.08 -3.28 0.64
CA ASP A 385 -17.22 -3.07 -0.27
C ASP A 385 -16.76 -2.81 -1.71
N GLU A 386 -15.57 -2.24 -1.88
CA GLU A 386 -15.03 -1.82 -3.17
C GLU A 386 -14.18 -2.90 -3.83
N CYS A 387 -13.55 -3.74 -3.03
CA CYS A 387 -12.62 -4.75 -3.50
C CYS A 387 -12.94 -6.10 -2.84
N GLN A 388 -13.51 -7.02 -3.63
CA GLN A 388 -14.02 -8.31 -3.13
C GLN A 388 -12.97 -9.20 -2.47
N ILE A 389 -11.68 -9.03 -2.81
CA ILE A 389 -10.60 -9.78 -2.18
C ILE A 389 -10.34 -9.31 -0.73
N LEU A 390 -10.76 -8.10 -0.38
CA LEU A 390 -10.62 -7.54 0.96
C LEU A 390 -11.78 -8.03 1.82
N ARG A 391 -11.47 -8.92 2.77
CA ARG A 391 -12.49 -9.45 3.68
C ARG A 391 -12.98 -8.38 4.65
N GLN A 392 -14.30 -8.21 4.75
CA GLN A 392 -14.96 -7.37 5.75
C GLN A 392 -14.69 -7.88 7.18
N VAL A 393 -14.85 -7.00 8.17
CA VAL A 393 -14.91 -7.39 9.59
C VAL A 393 -15.96 -8.48 9.79
N ASP A 394 -15.65 -9.53 10.55
CA ASP A 394 -16.58 -10.62 10.81
C ASP A 394 -17.84 -10.08 11.50
N ASP A 395 -19.01 -10.24 10.86
CA ASP A 395 -20.27 -9.67 11.35
C ASP A 395 -20.73 -10.22 12.71
N ARG A 396 -20.17 -11.35 13.14
CA ARG A 396 -20.39 -11.90 14.49
C ARG A 396 -19.64 -11.10 15.56
N TRP A 397 -18.69 -10.24 15.17
CA TRP A 397 -18.05 -9.26 16.04
C TRP A 397 -18.97 -8.05 16.26
N LEU A 398 -19.81 -8.15 17.29
CA LEU A 398 -20.64 -7.04 17.73
C LEU A 398 -19.93 -6.31 18.88
N CYS A 399 -19.66 -5.01 18.71
CA CYS A 399 -19.16 -4.16 19.78
C CYS A 399 -20.24 -3.84 20.80
#